data_AF-A0A5U3IKI7-F1
#
_entry.id   AF-A0A5U3IKI7-F1
#
_cell.length_a   1.000
_cell.length_b   1.000
_cell.length_c   1.000
_cell.angle_alpha   90.00
_cell.angle_beta   90.00
_cell.angle_gamma   90.00
#
_symmetry.space_group_name_H-M   'P 1'
#
loop_
_entity.id
_entity.type
_entity.pdbx_description
1 polymer ?
#
loop_
_entity_poly.entity_id
_entity_poly.type
_entity_poly.pdbx_seq_one_letter_code
_entity_poly.pdbx_strand_id
1 'polypeptide(L)' 'MKEKPETVQYETSARRIKQVLYELGWNQSRLAKEIGVSAQAVQLWAKGKSRPNGPNLTRLSEVTGKPEAWFFSEEMPQKT' A
#
# COMPACT_ATOMS: atom_id res chain seq x y z
N MET A 1 -19.00 -5.95 23.24
CA MET A 1 -18.12 -6.81 22.40
C MET A 1 -16.89 -5.98 22.06
N LYS A 2 -15.73 -6.28 22.65
CA LYS A 2 -14.48 -5.62 22.26
C LYS A 2 -13.83 -6.54 21.23
N GLU A 3 -13.90 -6.16 19.95
CA GLU A 3 -13.18 -6.86 18.89
C GLU A 3 -11.70 -6.90 19.29
N LYS A 4 -11.12 -8.11 19.33
CA LYS A 4 -9.67 -8.30 19.51
C LYS A 4 -8.98 -7.44 18.44
N PRO A 5 -7.87 -6.74 18.74
CA PRO A 5 -7.16 -6.01 17.71
C PRO A 5 -6.80 -7.03 16.62
N GLU A 6 -7.35 -6.86 15.42
CA GLU A 6 -6.92 -7.63 14.26
C GLU A 6 -5.41 -7.42 14.14
N THR A 7 -4.64 -8.50 14.26
CA THR A 7 -3.19 -8.46 14.14
C THR A 7 -2.83 -7.95 12.74
N VAL A 8 -2.39 -6.70 12.65
CA VAL A 8 -1.92 -6.08 11.42
C VAL A 8 -0.54 -6.67 11.12
N GLN A 9 -0.49 -7.67 10.23
CA GLN A 9 0.76 -8.37 9.91
C GLN A 9 1.72 -7.51 9.08
N TYR A 10 1.19 -6.60 8.26
CA TYR A 10 1.97 -5.79 7.31
C TYR A 10 1.79 -4.29 7.55
N GLU A 11 2.03 -3.83 8.77
CA GLU A 11 1.76 -2.44 9.18
C GLU A 11 2.52 -1.40 8.33
N THR A 12 3.82 -1.60 8.11
CA THR A 12 4.63 -0.68 7.29
C THR A 12 4.10 -0.58 5.87
N SER A 13 3.79 -1.71 5.23
CA SER A 13 3.24 -1.72 3.87
C SER A 13 1.87 -1.06 3.81
N ALA A 14 1.00 -1.33 4.78
CA ALA A 14 -0.30 -0.68 4.90
C ALA A 14 -0.18 0.83 5.01
N ARG A 15 0.74 1.32 5.85
CA ARG A 15 1.03 2.74 6.01
C ARG A 15 1.52 3.37 4.71
N ARG A 16 2.43 2.71 3.99
CA ARG A 16 2.97 3.19 2.71
C ARG A 16 1.92 3.28 1.61
N ILE A 17 1.03 2.29 1.53
CA ILE A 17 -0.11 2.34 0.60
C ILE A 17 -1.03 3.52 0.91
N LYS A 18 -1.36 3.74 2.19
CA LYS A 18 -2.16 4.92 2.61
C LYS A 18 -1.46 6.23 2.28
N GLN A 19 -0.13 6.29 2.47
CA GLN A 19 0.67 7.47 2.16
C GLN A 19 0.62 7.79 0.66
N VAL A 20 0.79 6.81 -0.22
CA VAL A 20 0.65 6.99 -1.67
C VAL A 20 -0.74 7.50 -2.04
N LEU A 21 -1.80 6.91 -1.49
CA LEU A 21 -3.17 7.33 -1.77
C LEU A 21 -3.40 8.80 -1.38
N TYR A 22 -2.85 9.21 -0.24
CA TYR A 22 -2.88 10.60 0.22
C TYR A 22 -2.07 11.53 -0.68
N GLU A 23 -0.82 11.21 -0.98
CA GLU A 23 0.09 12.03 -1.81
C GLU A 23 -0.46 12.25 -3.23
N LEU A 24 -1.11 11.23 -3.81
CA LEU A 24 -1.69 11.30 -5.15
C LEU A 24 -3.12 11.87 -5.17
N GLY A 25 -3.76 12.02 -4.00
CA GLY A 25 -5.18 12.37 -3.90
C GLY A 25 -6.10 11.28 -4.47
N TRP A 26 -5.69 10.02 -4.39
CA TRP A 26 -6.40 8.87 -4.96
C TRP A 26 -7.19 8.10 -3.90
N ASN A 27 -8.28 7.46 -4.33
CA ASN A 27 -8.96 6.45 -3.54
C ASN A 27 -8.49 5.03 -3.94
N GLN A 28 -8.82 4.03 -3.11
CA GLN A 28 -8.39 2.63 -3.32
C GLN A 28 -8.85 2.07 -4.67
N SER A 29 -10.06 2.40 -5.11
CA SER A 29 -10.61 1.94 -6.38
C SER A 29 -9.85 2.52 -7.58
N ARG A 30 -9.38 3.78 -7.50
CA ARG A 30 -8.53 4.38 -8.53
C ARG A 30 -7.19 3.66 -8.58
N LEU A 31 -6.51 3.50 -7.45
CA LEU A 31 -5.24 2.78 -7.40
C LEU A 31 -5.37 1.36 -7.96
N ALA A 32 -6.45 0.65 -7.63
CA ALA A 32 -6.73 -0.68 -8.12
C ALA A 32 -6.86 -0.74 -9.66
N LYS A 33 -7.53 0.26 -10.27
CA LYS A 33 -7.65 0.38 -11.72
C LYS A 33 -6.30 0.62 -12.39
N GLU A 34 -5.48 1.52 -11.84
CA GLU A 34 -4.18 1.89 -12.41
C GLU A 34 -3.19 0.71 -12.41
N ILE A 35 -3.20 -0.13 -11.37
CA ILE A 35 -2.30 -1.31 -11.28
C ILE A 35 -2.94 -2.61 -11.80
N GLY A 36 -4.21 -2.57 -12.22
CA GLY A 36 -4.93 -3.73 -12.75
C GLY A 36 -5.22 -4.83 -11.72
N VAL A 37 -5.66 -4.47 -10.52
CA VAL A 37 -6.08 -5.42 -9.46
C VAL A 37 -7.49 -5.10 -8.95
N SER A 38 -8.03 -5.95 -8.07
CA SER A 38 -9.31 -5.68 -7.42
C SER A 38 -9.20 -4.61 -6.33
N ALA A 39 -10.25 -3.80 -6.14
CA ALA A 39 -10.32 -2.85 -5.02
C ALA A 39 -10.20 -3.54 -3.66
N GLN A 40 -10.67 -4.78 -3.55
CA GLN A 40 -10.54 -5.60 -2.35
C GLN A 40 -9.07 -5.93 -2.02
N ALA A 41 -8.23 -6.21 -3.03
CA ALA A 41 -6.81 -6.43 -2.82
C ALA A 41 -6.15 -5.19 -2.20
N VAL A 42 -6.40 -4.01 -2.78
CA VAL A 42 -5.89 -2.73 -2.25
C VAL A 42 -6.41 -2.47 -0.82
N GLN A 43 -7.67 -2.79 -0.55
CA GLN A 43 -8.24 -2.66 0.80
C GLN A 43 -7.51 -3.55 1.82
N LEU A 44 -7.20 -4.80 1.47
CA LEU A 44 -6.47 -5.72 2.35
C LEU A 44 -5.04 -5.25 2.59
N TRP A 45 -4.38 -4.69 1.57
CA TRP A 45 -3.06 -4.08 1.72
C TRP A 45 -3.10 -2.86 2.63
N ALA A 46 -4.05 -1.95 2.42
CA ALA A 46 -4.23 -0.76 3.27
C ALA A 46 -4.64 -1.11 4.71
N LYS A 47 -5.24 -2.28 4.95
CA LYS A 47 -5.51 -2.80 6.30
C LYS A 47 -4.34 -3.58 6.89
N GLY A 48 -3.30 -3.87 6.11
CA GLY A 48 -2.15 -4.69 6.51
C GLY A 48 -2.47 -6.14 6.78
N LYS A 49 -3.58 -6.65 6.19
CA LYS A 49 -3.96 -8.07 6.23
C LYS A 49 -3.19 -8.89 5.19
N SER A 50 -2.76 -8.25 4.12
CA SER A 50 -1.87 -8.80 3.11
C SER A 50 -0.94 -7.71 2.58
N ARG A 51 -0.01 -8.06 1.70
CA ARG A 51 0.89 -7.12 1.02
C ARG A 51 0.88 -7.36 -0.49
N PRO A 52 1.21 -6.34 -1.31
CA PRO A 52 1.51 -6.56 -2.73
C PRO A 52 2.67 -7.56 -2.87
N ASN A 53 2.55 -8.47 -3.84
CA ASN A 53 3.60 -9.41 -4.24
C ASN A 53 4.43 -8.82 -5.39
N GLY A 54 5.50 -9.49 -5.83
CA GLY A 54 6.45 -8.99 -6.84
C GLY A 54 5.79 -8.27 -8.03
N PRO A 55 4.91 -8.92 -8.82
CA PRO A 55 4.28 -8.26 -9.97
C PRO A 55 3.44 -7.03 -9.60
N ASN A 56 2.69 -7.08 -8.50
CA ASN A 56 1.89 -5.94 -8.03
C ASN A 56 2.76 -4.82 -7.45
N LEU A 57 3.91 -5.17 -6.89
CA LEU A 57 4.87 -4.24 -6.33
C LEU A 57 5.60 -3.47 -7.43
N THR A 58 6.00 -4.15 -8.51
CA THR A 58 6.56 -3.51 -9.70
C THR A 58 5.57 -2.51 -10.29
N ARG A 59 4.30 -2.90 -10.47
CA ARG A 59 3.26 -1.98 -10.95
C ARG A 59 3.05 -0.80 -10.01
N LEU A 60 3.01 -1.04 -8.69
CA LEU A 60 2.95 0.05 -7.71
C LEU A 60 4.14 1.00 -7.85
N SER A 61 5.34 0.47 -8.04
CA SER A 61 6.53 1.29 -8.28
C SER A 61 6.38 2.17 -9.53
N GLU A 62 5.87 1.59 -10.62
CA GLU A 62 5.64 2.30 -11.88
C GLU A 62 4.60 3.43 -11.75
N VAL A 63 3.45 3.17 -11.12
CA VAL A 63 2.38 4.19 -11.02
C VAL A 63 2.63 5.25 -9.94
N THR A 64 3.39 4.91 -8.89
CA THR A 64 3.64 5.83 -7.76
C THR A 64 4.98 6.55 -7.84
N GLY A 65 5.91 6.06 -8.67
CA GLY A 65 7.30 6.52 -8.71
C GLY A 65 8.11 6.17 -7.46
N LYS A 66 7.58 5.35 -6.53
CA LYS A 66 8.29 4.93 -5.32
C LYS A 66 9.01 3.61 -5.55
N PRO A 67 10.27 3.44 -5.10
CA PRO A 67 10.96 2.16 -5.22
C PRO A 67 10.20 1.02 -4.54
N GLU A 68 10.28 -0.21 -5.06
CA GLU A 68 9.63 -1.39 -4.48
C GLU A 68 9.96 -1.57 -2.98
N ALA A 69 11.23 -1.42 -2.62
CA ALA A 69 11.69 -1.55 -1.23
C ALA A 69 11.09 -0.48 -0.29
N TRP A 70 10.70 0.68 -0.82
CA TRP A 70 10.11 1.77 -0.04
C TRP A 70 8.77 1.36 0.61
N PHE A 71 8.02 0.47 -0.04
CA PHE A 71 6.78 -0.07 0.52
C PHE A 71 6.98 -0.95 1.76
N PHE A 72 8.21 -1.33 2.08
CA PHE A 72 8.53 -2.13 3.27
C PHE A 72 9.51 -1.45 4.21
N SER A 73 10.09 -0.32 3.82
CA SER A 73 11.00 0.45 4.69
C SER A 73 10.22 1.33 5.66
N GLU A 74 10.70 1.41 6.90
CA GLU A 74 10.25 2.38 7.91
C GLU A 74 10.85 3.77 7.72
N GLU A 75 11.90 3.89 6.89
CA GLU A 75 12.62 5.14 6.69
C GLU A 75 11.76 6.11 5.87
N MET A 76 11.38 7.23 6.49
CA MET A 76 10.83 8.35 5.73
C MET A 76 11.88 8.78 4.72
N PRO A 77 11.54 8.97 3.43
CA PRO A 77 12.53 9.49 2.49
C PRO A 77 13.00 10.83 3.02
N GLN A 78 14.30 10.92 3.34
CA GLN A 78 14.92 12.19 3.64
C GLN A 78 14.78 13.04 2.38
N LYS A 79 14.01 14.12 2.52
CA LYS A 79 13.83 15.13 1.48
C LYS A 79 15.22 15.66 1.15
N THR A 80 15.79 15.25 0.01
CA THR A 80 16.99 15.85 -0.57
C THR A 80 16.55 16.95 -1.52
#